data_AF-A0A5B8YLV1-F1
#
_entry.id   AF-A0A5B8YLV1-F1
#
_cell.length_a   1.000
_cell.length_b   1.000
_cell.length_c   1.000
_cell.angle_alpha   90.00
_cell.angle_beta   90.00
_cell.angle_gamma   90.00
#
_symmetry.space_group_name_H-M   'P 1'
#
loop_
_entity.id
_entity.type
_entity.pdbx_description
1 polymer ?
#
loop_
_entity_poly.entity_id
_entity_poly.type
_entity_poly.pdbx_seq_one_letter_code
_entity_poly.pdbx_strand_id
1 'polypeptide(L)'
;MTAQSTYKLKRLSRGDFPFVVLTLDTMRIDEYLADLEKVLKNKKAKGVIVFDLLLMNGLNDRFYSADFNGKSFNLNSFKPVENRGEQFQEESNRFFAKHFDLIFNSNMPKTKKFLIRNELEKFLAFKKLPVIHNL
;
A
#
# COMPACT_ATOMS: atom_id res chain seq x y z
N MET A 1 -5.73 -17.88 -19.35
CA MET A 1 -4.98 -16.76 -18.74
C MET A 1 -5.88 -16.13 -17.69
N THR A 2 -5.65 -16.42 -16.42
CA THR A 2 -6.34 -15.72 -15.32
C THR A 2 -5.83 -14.30 -15.31
N ALA A 3 -6.72 -13.31 -15.43
CA ALA A 3 -6.35 -11.90 -15.30
C ALA A 3 -5.63 -11.73 -13.96
N GLN A 4 -4.35 -11.34 -14.01
CA GLN A 4 -3.59 -11.04 -12.81
C GLN A 4 -4.11 -9.70 -12.30
N SER A 5 -4.66 -9.69 -11.08
CA SER A 5 -5.09 -8.45 -10.44
C SER A 5 -3.89 -7.53 -10.27
N THR A 6 -4.00 -6.28 -10.71
CA THR A 6 -2.92 -5.27 -10.66
C THR A 6 -2.76 -4.66 -9.27
N TYR A 7 -3.79 -4.79 -8.42
CA TYR A 7 -3.77 -4.35 -7.03
C TYR A 7 -4.58 -5.27 -6.11
N LYS A 8 -4.34 -5.14 -4.81
CA LYS A 8 -5.15 -5.70 -3.73
C LYS A 8 -5.71 -4.60 -2.85
N LEU A 9 -7.04 -4.55 -2.71
CA LEU A 9 -7.71 -3.61 -1.84
C LEU A 9 -7.91 -4.21 -0.44
N LYS A 10 -7.42 -3.53 0.60
CA LYS A 10 -7.54 -3.95 2.00
C LYS A 10 -8.31 -2.89 2.79
N ARG A 11 -9.41 -3.32 3.44
CA ARG A 11 -10.14 -2.49 4.40
C ARG A 11 -9.31 -2.35 5.69
N LEU A 12 -9.23 -1.14 6.19
CA LEU A 12 -8.60 -0.80 7.47
C LEU A 12 -9.69 -0.70 8.55
N SER A 13 -9.35 -1.11 9.77
CA SER A 13 -10.30 -1.16 10.89
C SER A 13 -10.15 0.00 11.87
N ARG A 14 -9.07 0.78 11.74
CA ARG A 14 -8.65 1.87 12.63
C ARG A 14 -7.88 2.93 11.82
N GLY A 15 -7.78 4.14 12.36
CA GLY A 15 -7.10 5.26 11.72
C GLY A 15 -7.99 6.02 10.73
N ASP A 16 -7.39 7.01 10.07
CA ASP A 16 -8.12 8.01 9.28
C ASP A 16 -8.49 7.53 7.87
N PHE A 17 -7.89 6.42 7.43
CA PHE A 17 -8.07 5.85 6.11
C PHE A 17 -8.97 4.62 6.16
N PRO A 18 -10.07 4.54 5.37
CA PRO A 18 -10.92 3.35 5.30
C PRO A 18 -10.28 2.18 4.53
N PHE A 19 -9.36 2.47 3.61
CA PHE A 19 -8.72 1.47 2.77
C PHE A 19 -7.27 1.81 2.44
N VAL A 20 -6.48 0.74 2.23
CA VAL A 20 -5.19 0.79 1.53
C VAL A 20 -5.25 -0.06 0.26
N VAL A 21 -4.73 0.49 -0.83
CA VAL A 21 -4.53 -0.16 -2.12
C VAL A 21 -3.08 -0.62 -2.19
N LEU A 22 -2.86 -1.93 -2.31
CA LEU A 22 -1.54 -2.53 -2.40
C LEU A 22 -1.26 -2.87 -3.86
N THR A 23 -0.31 -2.18 -4.52
CA THR A 23 0.07 -2.51 -5.90
C THR A 23 0.75 -3.88 -5.97
N LEU A 24 0.36 -4.69 -6.95
CA LEU A 24 0.90 -6.05 -7.14
C LEU A 24 1.91 -6.14 -8.29
N ASP A 25 2.02 -5.08 -9.08
CA ASP A 25 2.98 -4.93 -10.18
C ASP A 25 3.46 -3.47 -10.29
N THR A 26 4.07 -3.12 -11.42
CA THR A 26 4.54 -1.77 -11.73
C THR A 26 3.56 -0.98 -12.61
N MET A 27 2.31 -1.43 -12.73
CA MET A 27 1.28 -0.72 -13.50
C MET A 27 1.01 0.64 -12.86
N ARG A 28 0.84 1.66 -13.70
CA ARG A 28 0.57 3.01 -13.20
C ARG A 28 -0.85 3.11 -12.66
N ILE A 29 -1.04 3.99 -11.67
CA ILE A 29 -2.33 4.17 -10.99
C ILE A 29 -3.44 4.52 -11.98
N ASP A 30 -3.16 5.40 -12.95
CA ASP A 30 -4.11 5.87 -13.96
C ASP A 30 -4.67 4.74 -14.83
N GLU A 31 -3.92 3.65 -15.02
CA GLU A 31 -4.35 2.49 -15.81
C GLU A 31 -5.42 1.65 -15.11
N TYR A 32 -5.39 1.55 -13.77
CA TYR A 32 -6.35 0.75 -13.00
C TYR A 32 -7.34 1.60 -12.18
N LEU A 33 -7.24 2.94 -12.23
CA LEU A 33 -8.02 3.85 -11.39
C LEU A 33 -9.52 3.69 -11.62
N ALA A 34 -9.97 3.64 -12.88
CA ALA A 34 -11.38 3.52 -13.23
C ALA A 34 -12.01 2.21 -12.71
N ASP A 35 -11.25 1.12 -12.67
CA ASP A 35 -11.72 -0.15 -12.12
C ASP A 35 -11.73 -0.13 -10.59
N LEU A 36 -10.72 0.49 -9.98
CA LEU A 36 -10.69 0.73 -8.53
C LEU A 36 -11.89 1.57 -8.07
N GLU A 37 -12.29 2.60 -8.81
CA GLU A 37 -13.47 3.43 -8.51
C GLU A 37 -14.75 2.59 -8.48
N LYS A 38 -14.94 1.68 -9.44
CA LYS A 38 -16.08 0.75 -9.45
C LYS A 38 -16.09 -0.15 -8.22
N VAL A 39 -14.94 -0.71 -7.85
CA VAL A 39 -14.80 -1.58 -6.68
C VAL A 39 -15.10 -0.82 -5.39
N LEU A 40 -14.56 0.40 -5.24
CA LEU A 40 -14.78 1.24 -4.06
C LEU A 40 -16.23 1.70 -3.95
N LYS A 41 -16.86 2.08 -5.07
CA LYS A 41 -18.29 2.42 -5.13
C LYS A 41 -19.16 1.24 -4.68
N ASN A 42 -18.89 0.03 -5.16
CA ASN A 42 -19.62 -1.18 -4.75
C ASN A 42 -19.44 -1.48 -3.25
N LYS A 43 -18.30 -1.09 -2.67
CA LYS A 43 -18.02 -1.20 -1.24
C LYS A 43 -18.57 -0.03 -0.41
N LYS A 44 -19.29 0.91 -1.04
CA LYS A 44 -19.79 2.16 -0.43
C LYS A 44 -18.69 2.94 0.30
N ALA A 45 -17.47 2.89 -0.22
CA ALA A 45 -16.33 3.61 0.34
C ALA A 45 -16.49 5.11 0.12
N LYS A 46 -16.04 5.93 1.07
CA LYS A 46 -15.90 7.38 0.96
C LYS A 46 -14.80 7.83 1.92
N GLY A 47 -14.05 8.87 1.55
CA GLY A 47 -12.95 9.41 2.34
C GLY A 47 -11.61 9.30 1.63
N VAL A 48 -10.53 9.56 2.38
CA VAL A 48 -9.18 9.55 1.83
C VAL A 48 -8.69 8.11 1.66
N ILE A 49 -8.27 7.70 0.48
CA ILE A 49 -7.77 6.34 0.23
C ILE A 49 -6.25 6.38 0.11
N VAL A 50 -5.56 5.44 0.74
CA VAL A 50 -4.09 5.32 0.62
C VAL A 50 -3.73 4.31 -0.45
N PHE A 51 -2.70 4.65 -1.21
CA PHE A 51 -2.04 3.82 -2.20
C PHE A 51 -0.64 3.50 -1.70
N ASP A 52 -0.31 2.22 -1.66
CA ASP A 52 1.05 1.74 -1.50
C ASP A 52 1.62 1.36 -2.86
N LEU A 53 2.62 2.14 -3.27
CA LEU A 53 3.30 2.08 -4.56
C LEU A 53 4.69 1.48 -4.43
N LEU A 54 4.93 0.60 -3.44
CA LEU A 54 6.25 0.02 -3.15
C LEU A 54 6.94 -0.55 -4.38
N LEU A 55 6.21 -1.25 -5.24
CA LEU A 55 6.78 -1.88 -6.43
C LEU A 55 7.12 -0.89 -7.55
N MET A 56 6.43 0.26 -7.59
CA MET A 56 6.66 1.32 -8.58
C MET A 56 7.79 2.26 -8.12
N ASN A 57 7.75 2.72 -6.86
CA ASN A 57 8.58 3.83 -6.38
C ASN A 57 9.67 3.39 -5.39
N GLY A 58 9.48 2.27 -4.69
CA GLY A 58 10.36 1.83 -3.59
C GLY A 58 10.03 2.52 -2.26
N LEU A 59 10.93 2.40 -1.28
CA LEU A 59 10.67 2.82 0.12
C LEU A 59 10.52 4.34 0.31
N ASN A 60 11.23 5.14 -0.47
CA ASN A 60 11.34 6.58 -0.22
C ASN A 60 10.11 7.37 -0.68
N ASP A 61 9.36 6.83 -1.63
CA ASP A 61 8.24 7.52 -2.28
C ASP A 61 7.03 6.58 -2.41
N ARG A 62 6.74 5.88 -1.31
CA ARG A 62 5.90 4.68 -1.29
C ARG A 62 4.41 4.98 -1.19
N PHE A 63 4.04 5.94 -0.36
CA PHE A 63 2.66 6.11 0.07
C PHE A 63 2.08 7.40 -0.45
N TYR A 64 0.97 7.28 -1.17
CA TYR A 64 0.18 8.39 -1.66
C TYR A 64 -1.25 8.27 -1.16
N SER A 65 -1.96 9.38 -1.10
CA SER A 65 -3.38 9.38 -0.78
C SER A 65 -4.17 10.27 -1.71
N ALA A 66 -5.46 9.95 -1.90
CA ALA A 66 -6.39 10.75 -2.67
C ALA A 66 -7.82 10.63 -2.11
N ASP A 67 -8.58 11.71 -2.21
CA ASP A 67 -9.97 11.76 -1.79
C ASP A 67 -10.87 10.98 -2.75
N PHE A 68 -11.63 10.03 -2.22
CA PHE A 68 -12.67 9.32 -2.95
C PHE A 68 -14.05 9.78 -2.46
N ASN A 69 -14.85 10.35 -3.36
CA ASN A 69 -16.14 10.95 -3.00
C ASN A 69 -17.30 9.92 -2.92
N GLY A 70 -17.04 8.64 -3.17
CA GLY A 70 -18.05 7.58 -3.28
C GLY A 70 -18.38 7.18 -4.72
N LYS A 71 -17.89 7.94 -5.70
CA LYS A 71 -18.06 7.67 -7.14
C LYS A 71 -16.73 7.72 -7.89
N SER A 72 -15.91 8.74 -7.65
CA SER A 72 -14.63 8.95 -8.33
C SER A 72 -13.58 9.55 -7.40
N PHE A 73 -12.32 9.45 -7.79
CA PHE A 73 -11.22 10.14 -7.13
C PHE A 73 -11.16 11.61 -7.52
N ASN A 74 -10.79 12.46 -6.58
CA ASN A 74 -10.34 13.82 -6.88
C ASN A 74 -8.86 13.77 -7.30
N LEU A 75 -8.58 13.86 -8.60
CA LEU A 75 -7.21 13.76 -9.12
C LEU A 75 -6.27 14.85 -8.56
N ASN A 76 -6.81 16.02 -8.22
CA ASN A 76 -6.04 17.12 -7.63
C ASN A 76 -5.70 16.90 -6.15
N SER A 77 -6.26 15.88 -5.51
CA SER A 77 -5.98 15.54 -4.11
C SER A 77 -4.86 14.53 -3.93
N PHE A 78 -4.30 13.99 -5.03
CA PHE A 78 -3.19 13.05 -4.97
C PHE A 78 -1.97 13.72 -4.34
N LYS A 79 -1.51 13.17 -3.20
CA LYS A 79 -0.34 13.69 -2.48
C LYS A 79 0.39 12.60 -1.70
N PRO A 80 1.70 12.76 -1.44
CA PRO A 80 2.43 11.87 -0.55
C PRO A 80 1.80 11.83 0.85
N VAL A 81 1.92 10.69 1.54
CA VAL A 81 1.54 10.54 2.95
C VAL A 81 2.78 10.67 3.82
N GLU A 82 2.84 11.70 4.65
CA GLU A 82 4.03 12.01 5.46
C GLU A 82 4.11 11.21 6.76
N ASN A 83 2.97 10.77 7.32
CA ASN A 83 2.93 10.20 8.67
C ASN A 83 3.26 8.69 8.69
N ARG A 84 4.23 8.29 9.53
CA ARG A 84 4.82 6.92 9.58
C ARG A 84 4.31 6.00 10.70
N GLY A 85 3.16 6.31 11.31
CA GLY A 85 2.62 5.55 12.46
C GLY A 85 1.33 4.76 12.18
N GLU A 86 0.85 4.76 10.95
CA GLU A 86 -0.55 4.42 10.68
C GLU A 86 -0.81 2.95 10.34
N GLN A 87 -2.05 2.49 10.59
CA GLN A 87 -2.46 1.10 10.36
C GLN A 87 -2.17 0.64 8.93
N PHE A 88 -2.32 1.51 7.94
CA PHE A 88 -2.06 1.15 6.54
C PHE A 88 -0.62 0.69 6.31
N GLN A 89 0.35 1.28 7.01
CA GLN A 89 1.76 0.91 6.88
C GLN A 89 2.01 -0.46 7.47
N GLU A 90 1.42 -0.75 8.62
CA GLU A 90 1.52 -2.07 9.23
C GLU A 90 0.90 -3.16 8.34
N GLU A 91 -0.31 -2.94 7.86
CA GLU A 91 -0.99 -3.89 6.97
C GLU A 91 -0.20 -4.10 5.68
N SER A 92 0.37 -3.03 5.12
CA SER A 92 1.16 -3.14 3.90
C SER A 92 2.51 -3.83 4.13
N ASN A 93 3.27 -3.45 5.15
CA ASN A 93 4.51 -4.13 5.50
C ASN A 93 4.27 -5.61 5.77
N ARG A 94 3.19 -5.94 6.49
CA ARG A 94 2.80 -7.34 6.74
C ARG A 94 2.45 -8.08 5.46
N PHE A 95 1.80 -7.42 4.50
CA PHE A 95 1.51 -8.00 3.20
C PHE A 95 2.80 -8.30 2.43
N PHE A 96 3.63 -7.29 2.16
CA PHE A 96 4.85 -7.48 1.37
C PHE A 96 5.88 -8.41 2.03
N ALA A 97 5.96 -8.41 3.36
CA ALA A 97 6.84 -9.34 4.10
C ALA A 97 6.40 -10.81 3.96
N LYS A 98 5.14 -11.08 3.61
CA LYS A 98 4.63 -12.43 3.29
C LYS A 98 4.71 -12.77 1.80
N HIS A 99 4.98 -11.77 0.95
CA HIS A 99 4.95 -11.87 -0.50
C HIS A 99 6.23 -11.30 -1.10
N PHE A 100 7.39 -11.74 -0.59
CA PHE A 100 8.70 -11.30 -1.09
C PHE A 100 8.92 -11.62 -2.57
N ASP A 101 8.24 -12.64 -3.09
CA ASP A 101 8.24 -13.00 -4.50
C ASP A 101 7.82 -11.83 -5.40
N LEU A 102 6.83 -11.02 -4.99
CA LEU A 102 6.42 -9.81 -5.72
C LEU A 102 7.58 -8.81 -5.86
N ILE A 103 8.38 -8.66 -4.81
CA ILE A 103 9.53 -7.76 -4.79
C ILE A 103 10.66 -8.33 -5.63
N PHE A 104 11.00 -9.61 -5.47
CA PHE A 104 12.12 -10.24 -6.17
C PHE A 104 11.88 -10.43 -7.67
N ASN A 105 10.63 -10.67 -8.08
CA ASN A 105 10.24 -10.83 -9.48
C ASN A 105 9.94 -9.50 -10.18
N SER A 106 9.89 -8.38 -9.45
CA SER A 106 9.72 -7.05 -10.05
C SER A 106 10.91 -6.63 -10.92
N ASN A 107 10.72 -5.59 -11.74
CA ASN A 107 11.80 -4.98 -12.55
C ASN A 107 12.74 -4.05 -11.74
N MET A 108 12.63 -4.02 -10.40
CA MET A 108 13.47 -3.16 -9.57
C MET A 108 14.95 -3.58 -9.59
N PRO A 109 15.90 -2.61 -9.45
CA PRO A 109 17.32 -2.91 -9.25
C PRO A 109 17.56 -3.80 -8.02
N LYS A 110 18.57 -4.68 -8.09
CA LYS A 110 18.94 -5.59 -6.99
C LYS A 110 19.16 -4.86 -5.66
N THR A 111 19.77 -3.68 -5.70
CA THR A 111 20.00 -2.82 -4.52
C THR A 111 18.69 -2.36 -3.88
N LYS A 112 17.71 -1.91 -4.68
CA LYS A 112 16.37 -1.55 -4.17
C LYS A 112 15.67 -2.75 -3.56
N LYS A 113 15.69 -3.91 -4.23
CA LYS A 113 15.11 -5.17 -3.72
C LYS A 113 15.72 -5.55 -2.36
N PHE A 114 17.05 -5.46 -2.23
CA PHE A 114 17.76 -5.72 -0.99
C PHE A 114 17.34 -4.75 0.14
N LEU A 115 17.26 -3.45 -0.14
CA LEU A 115 16.84 -2.45 0.85
C LEU A 115 15.40 -2.68 1.34
N ILE A 116 14.47 -2.96 0.42
CA ILE A 116 13.08 -3.30 0.75
C ILE A 116 13.04 -4.55 1.63
N ARG A 117 13.80 -5.59 1.28
CA ARG A 117 13.87 -6.82 2.07
C ARG A 117 14.32 -6.55 3.49
N ASN A 118 15.44 -5.84 3.65
CA ASN A 118 16.00 -5.49 4.95
C ASN A 118 15.01 -4.69 5.81
N GLU A 119 14.29 -3.73 5.21
CA GLU A 119 13.27 -2.95 5.92
C GLU A 119 12.10 -3.81 6.41
N LEU A 120 11.60 -4.72 5.57
CA LEU A 120 10.51 -5.63 5.92
C LEU A 120 10.92 -6.67 6.98
N GLU A 121 12.15 -7.18 6.91
CA GLU A 121 12.72 -8.07 7.92
C GLU A 121 12.88 -7.35 9.28
N LYS A 122 13.35 -6.10 9.29
CA LYS A 122 13.39 -5.26 10.50
C LYS A 122 12.00 -5.04 11.09
N PHE A 123 11.01 -4.74 10.26
CA PHE A 123 9.62 -4.62 10.69
C PHE A 123 9.12 -5.91 11.37
N LEU A 124 9.40 -7.08 10.78
CA LEU A 124 9.03 -8.36 11.36
C LEU A 124 9.74 -8.62 12.70
N ALA A 125 11.03 -8.29 12.79
CA ALA A 125 11.81 -8.41 14.02
C ALA A 125 11.23 -7.52 15.12
N PHE A 126 10.95 -6.25 14.82
CA PHE A 126 10.34 -5.30 15.76
C PHE A 126 8.99 -5.79 16.28
N LYS A 127 8.12 -6.34 15.42
CA LYS A 127 6.82 -6.89 15.83
C LYS A 127 6.91 -8.18 16.64
N LYS A 128 8.05 -8.86 16.66
CA LYS A 128 8.32 -10.03 17.52
C LYS A 128 8.91 -9.63 18.89
N LEU A 129 9.37 -8.39 19.06
CA LEU A 129 9.86 -7.93 20.36
C LEU A 129 8.69 -7.77 21.33
N PRO A 130 8.83 -8.22 22.60
CA PRO A 130 7.84 -7.90 23.63
C PRO A 130 7.76 -6.38 23.78
N VAL A 131 6.54 -5.83 23.76
CA VAL A 131 6.32 -4.40 24.03
C VAL A 131 6.59 -4.17 25.50
N ILE A 132 7.80 -3.75 25.85
CA ILE A 132 8.13 -3.29 27.19
C ILE A 132 7.31 -2.00 27.39
N HIS A 133 6.16 -2.12 28.04
CA HIS A 133 5.46 -0.94 28.56
C HIS A 133 6.33 -0.42 29.70
N ASN A 134 7.11 0.61 29.42
CA ASN A 134 7.66 1.42 30.50
C ASN A 134 6.49 2.21 31.07
N LEU A 135 6.14 1.85 32.31
CA LEU A 135 5.25 2.56 33.22
C LEU A 135 5.79 3.96 33.51
#